data_AF-A0A956AAS0-F1
#
_entry.id   AF-A0A956AAS0-F1
#
_cell.length_a   1.000
_cell.length_b   1.000
_cell.length_c   1.000
_cell.angle_alpha   90.00
_cell.angle_beta   90.00
_cell.angle_gamma   90.00
#
_symmetry.space_group_name_H-M   'P 1'
#
loop_
_entity.id
_entity.type
_entity.pdbx_description
1 polymer ?
#
loop_
_entity_poly.entity_id
_entity_poly.type
_entity_poly.pdbx_seq_one_letter_code
_entity_poly.pdbx_strand_id
1 'polypeptide(L)'
;LHVGFAHVTSNSVPFLVMGWLLLLRGIGQFFAVLGLVTVMEGVAVWLVGAGNSVHLGASGVVFGFFGFLLVAGVLERSVKSILSALIVGFAYGGIVWGVLPNQRGISWEGHLFGMLAGGVVAYWLVGKSVKEENRQRALPSG
;
A
#
# COMPACT_ATOMS: atom_id res chain seq x y z
N LEU A 1 7.12 -28.46 -4.18
CA LEU A 1 7.10 -27.48 -3.07
C LEU A 1 8.08 -26.36 -3.38
N HIS A 2 7.69 -25.38 -4.21
CA HIS A 2 8.50 -24.18 -4.52
C HIS A 2 7.75 -22.88 -4.21
N VAL A 3 6.58 -22.98 -3.56
CA VAL A 3 5.68 -21.84 -3.29
C VAL A 3 6.40 -20.77 -2.46
N GLY A 4 7.20 -21.14 -1.45
CA GLY A 4 7.89 -20.17 -0.59
C GLY A 4 8.93 -19.29 -1.29
N PHE A 5 9.88 -19.88 -2.02
CA PHE A 5 10.94 -19.09 -2.66
C PHE A 5 10.42 -18.28 -3.85
N ALA A 6 9.54 -18.85 -4.67
CA ALA A 6 8.90 -18.15 -5.78
C ALA A 6 7.96 -17.02 -5.29
N HIS A 7 7.29 -17.19 -4.15
CA HIS A 7 6.50 -16.11 -3.53
C HIS A 7 7.38 -14.97 -3.02
N VAL A 8 8.49 -15.29 -2.34
CA VAL A 8 9.36 -14.25 -1.81
C VAL A 8 9.98 -13.45 -2.95
N THR A 9 10.48 -14.12 -4.00
CA THR A 9 11.06 -13.43 -5.17
C THR A 9 10.04 -12.63 -5.97
N SER A 10 8.79 -13.09 -6.09
CA SER A 10 7.74 -12.35 -6.80
C SER A 10 7.30 -11.08 -6.06
N ASN A 11 7.46 -11.00 -4.74
CA ASN A 11 7.15 -9.81 -3.95
C ASN A 11 8.31 -8.81 -3.88
N SER A 12 9.56 -9.25 -4.05
CA SER A 12 10.74 -8.38 -3.97
C SER A 12 10.71 -7.25 -5.01
N VAL A 13 10.35 -7.54 -6.27
CA VAL A 13 10.33 -6.53 -7.33
C VAL A 13 9.24 -5.48 -7.09
N PRO A 14 7.95 -5.85 -6.88
CA PRO A 14 6.91 -4.90 -6.48
C PRO A 14 7.28 -4.09 -5.24
N PHE A 15 7.84 -4.74 -4.21
CA PHE A 15 8.26 -4.07 -2.98
C PHE A 15 9.31 -3.00 -3.26
N LEU A 16 10.35 -3.32 -4.04
CA LEU A 16 11.41 -2.37 -4.37
C LEU A 16 10.88 -1.20 -5.21
N VAL A 17 10.06 -1.48 -6.22
CA VAL A 17 9.53 -0.43 -7.11
C VAL A 17 8.56 0.49 -6.36
N MET A 18 7.58 -0.06 -5.65
CA MET A 18 6.61 0.76 -4.91
C MET A 18 7.25 1.41 -3.68
N GLY A 19 8.16 0.73 -3.01
CA GLY A 19 8.95 1.28 -1.91
C GLY A 19 9.81 2.46 -2.38
N TRP A 20 10.43 2.37 -3.55
CA TRP A 20 11.13 3.49 -4.18
C TRP A 20 10.18 4.66 -4.48
N LEU A 21 9.01 4.40 -5.07
CA LEU A 21 8.01 5.45 -5.32
C LEU A 21 7.55 6.14 -4.03
N LEU A 22 7.44 5.40 -2.92
CA LEU A 22 7.18 5.96 -1.60
C LEU A 22 8.36 6.79 -1.07
N LEU A 23 9.60 6.33 -1.24
CA LEU A 23 10.80 7.06 -0.84
C LEU A 23 10.92 8.41 -1.59
N LEU A 24 10.52 8.47 -2.86
CA LEU A 24 10.47 9.73 -3.62
C LEU A 24 9.50 10.77 -3.00
N ARG A 25 8.58 10.32 -2.15
CA ARG A 25 7.64 11.19 -1.42
C ARG A 25 8.17 11.59 -0.05
N GLY A 26 9.29 11.00 0.38
CA GLY A 26 10.01 11.32 1.60
C GLY A 26 10.27 10.09 2.47
N ILE A 27 11.47 10.01 3.05
CA ILE A 27 11.88 8.89 3.90
C ILE A 27 10.98 8.70 5.12
N GLY A 28 10.52 9.80 5.73
CA GLY A 28 9.57 9.74 6.85
C GLY A 28 8.21 9.16 6.43
N GLN A 29 7.73 9.50 5.23
CA GLN A 29 6.48 8.93 4.71
C GLN A 29 6.64 7.44 4.38
N PHE A 30 7.77 7.03 3.82
CA PHE A 30 8.08 5.61 3.60
C PHE A 30 7.97 4.80 4.90
N PHE A 31 8.68 5.20 5.96
CA PHE A 31 8.66 4.47 7.23
C PHE A 31 7.30 4.54 7.92
N ALA A 32 6.58 5.67 7.82
CA ALA A 32 5.23 5.78 8.35
C ALA A 32 4.27 4.80 7.64
N VAL A 33 4.31 4.74 6.31
CA VAL A 33 3.46 3.81 5.54
C VAL A 33 3.86 2.37 5.84
N LEU A 34 5.14 2.03 5.78
CA LEU A 34 5.65 0.70 6.11
C LEU A 34 5.17 0.24 7.49
N GLY A 35 5.40 1.06 8.53
CA GLY A 35 5.03 0.72 9.90
C GLY A 35 3.52 0.62 10.12
N LEU A 36 2.77 1.63 9.67
CA LEU A 36 1.31 1.66 9.86
C LEU A 36 0.61 0.53 9.11
N VAL A 37 0.98 0.27 7.85
CA VAL A 37 0.43 -0.84 7.08
C VAL A 37 0.72 -2.17 7.76
N THR A 38 1.98 -2.41 8.14
CA THR A 38 2.39 -3.66 8.80
C THR A 38 1.58 -3.91 10.08
N VAL A 39 1.38 -2.88 10.91
CA VAL A 39 0.60 -3.00 12.15
C VAL A 39 -0.89 -3.18 11.87
N MET A 40 -1.47 -2.36 10.99
CA MET A 40 -2.91 -2.40 10.70
C MET A 40 -3.33 -3.71 10.06
N GLU A 41 -2.55 -4.21 9.09
CA GLU A 41 -2.76 -5.51 8.48
C GLU A 41 -2.64 -6.62 9.53
N GLY A 42 -1.54 -6.63 10.31
CA GLY A 42 -1.30 -7.67 11.31
C GLY A 42 -2.41 -7.74 12.35
N VAL A 43 -2.91 -6.58 12.82
CA VAL A 43 -4.05 -6.51 13.74
C VAL A 43 -5.34 -6.99 13.08
N ALA A 44 -5.62 -6.57 11.84
CA ALA A 44 -6.84 -6.99 11.14
C ALA A 44 -6.85 -8.50 10.91
N VAL A 45 -5.74 -9.07 10.44
CA VAL A 45 -5.58 -10.51 10.24
C VAL A 45 -5.65 -11.28 11.56
N TRP A 46 -5.08 -10.76 12.65
CA TRP A 46 -5.19 -11.38 13.97
C TRP A 46 -6.66 -11.45 14.47
N LEU A 47 -7.45 -10.41 14.20
CA LEU A 47 -8.85 -10.35 14.63
C LEU A 47 -9.81 -11.20 13.79
N VAL A 48 -9.55 -11.32 12.49
CA VAL A 48 -10.53 -11.88 11.53
C VAL A 48 -10.02 -13.05 10.70
N GLY A 49 -8.72 -13.34 10.75
CA GLY A 49 -8.08 -14.39 9.96
C GLY A 49 -8.40 -15.78 10.49
N ALA A 50 -8.73 -16.71 9.59
CA ALA A 50 -8.80 -18.13 9.94
C ALA A 50 -7.37 -18.63 10.20
N GLY A 51 -7.10 -19.17 11.40
CA GLY A 51 -5.77 -19.44 11.95
C GLY A 51 -4.89 -20.51 11.28
N ASN A 52 -4.94 -20.65 9.95
CA ASN A 52 -4.24 -21.68 9.18
C ASN A 52 -3.46 -21.14 7.96
N SER A 53 -3.11 -19.85 7.94
CA SER A 53 -2.26 -19.25 6.90
C SER A 53 -0.96 -18.69 7.49
N VAL A 54 0.12 -18.66 6.71
CA VAL A 54 1.39 -18.04 7.15
C VAL A 54 1.15 -16.53 7.28
N HIS A 55 0.89 -16.06 8.49
CA HIS A 55 0.44 -14.70 8.81
C HIS A 55 1.55 -13.63 8.80
N LEU A 56 2.76 -13.95 8.37
CA LEU A 56 3.86 -12.98 8.20
C LEU A 56 4.23 -12.88 6.72
N GLY A 57 3.58 -11.97 5.99
CA GLY A 57 3.82 -11.78 4.57
C GLY A 57 4.35 -10.39 4.26
N ALA A 58 5.58 -10.29 3.74
CA ALA A 58 6.05 -9.10 3.04
C ALA A 58 5.09 -8.67 1.91
N SER A 59 4.26 -9.59 1.41
CA SER A 59 3.22 -9.31 0.43
C SER A 59 2.12 -8.40 0.96
N GLY A 60 1.68 -8.51 2.22
CA GLY A 60 0.68 -7.60 2.78
C GLY A 60 1.14 -6.14 2.74
N VAL A 61 2.42 -5.90 3.01
CA VAL A 61 3.07 -4.59 2.83
C VAL A 61 3.08 -4.14 1.37
N VAL A 62 3.38 -5.03 0.42
CA VAL A 62 3.30 -4.72 -1.03
C VAL A 62 1.89 -4.28 -1.42
N PHE A 63 0.86 -5.00 -0.95
CA PHE A 63 -0.52 -4.62 -1.18
C PHE A 63 -0.86 -3.27 -0.53
N GLY A 64 -0.34 -2.99 0.66
CA GLY A 64 -0.51 -1.68 1.28
C GLY A 64 0.22 -0.55 0.55
N PHE A 65 1.41 -0.77 0.01
CA PHE A 65 2.07 0.21 -0.84
C PHE A 65 1.26 0.48 -2.11
N PHE A 66 0.73 -0.58 -2.73
CA PHE A 66 -0.16 -0.48 -3.88
C PHE A 66 -1.40 0.36 -3.56
N GLY A 67 -2.14 0.01 -2.50
CA GLY A 67 -3.33 0.74 -2.07
C GLY A 67 -3.03 2.20 -1.71
N PHE A 68 -1.92 2.44 -1.02
CA PHE A 68 -1.47 3.78 -0.69
C PHE A 68 -1.23 4.64 -1.93
N LEU A 69 -0.44 4.14 -2.90
CA LEU A 69 -0.04 4.92 -4.08
C LEU A 69 -1.23 5.23 -4.99
N LEU A 70 -2.18 4.30 -5.16
CA LEU A 70 -3.39 4.56 -5.92
C LEU A 70 -4.26 5.65 -5.27
N VAL A 71 -4.50 5.55 -3.96
CA VAL A 71 -5.32 6.53 -3.24
C VAL A 71 -4.61 7.90 -3.17
N ALA A 72 -3.29 7.92 -2.96
CA ALA A 72 -2.50 9.15 -2.98
C ALA A 72 -2.61 9.87 -4.34
N GLY A 73 -2.58 9.12 -5.45
CA GLY A 73 -2.76 9.67 -6.80
C GLY A 73 -4.11 10.38 -6.98
N VAL A 74 -5.18 9.79 -6.45
CA VAL A 74 -6.54 10.36 -6.50
C VAL A 74 -6.68 11.60 -5.61
N LEU A 75 -6.01 11.63 -4.45
CA LEU A 75 -6.10 12.70 -3.46
C LEU A 75 -5.24 13.92 -3.83
N GLU A 76 -3.97 13.72 -4.16
CA GLU A 76 -3.06 14.82 -4.48
C GLU A 76 -3.33 15.44 -5.85
N ARG A 77 -3.68 14.61 -6.83
CA ARG A 77 -3.88 15.03 -8.23
C ARG A 77 -2.70 15.81 -8.82
N SER A 78 -1.51 15.70 -8.22
CA SER A 78 -0.29 16.21 -8.78
C SER A 78 0.21 15.26 -9.88
N VAL A 79 0.91 15.80 -10.88
CA VAL A 79 1.44 15.01 -12.00
C VAL A 79 2.27 13.81 -11.50
N LYS A 80 3.16 14.03 -10.51
CA LYS A 80 4.00 12.98 -9.92
C LYS A 80 3.17 11.86 -9.27
N SER A 81 2.11 12.21 -8.56
CA SER A 81 1.24 11.26 -7.87
C SER A 81 0.39 10.44 -8.84
N ILE A 82 -0.17 11.11 -9.86
CA ILE A 82 -0.92 10.46 -10.92
C ILE A 82 -0.03 9.50 -11.71
N LEU A 83 1.18 9.92 -12.10
CA LEU A 83 2.12 9.04 -12.79
C LEU A 83 2.50 7.82 -11.94
N SER A 84 2.73 8.00 -10.64
CA SER A 84 3.01 6.90 -9.72
C SER A 84 1.83 5.91 -9.67
N ALA A 85 0.60 6.42 -9.55
CA ALA A 85 -0.61 5.59 -9.54
C ALA A 85 -0.82 4.85 -10.87
N LEU A 86 -0.53 5.49 -12.01
CA LEU A 86 -0.62 4.87 -13.34
C LEU A 86 0.44 3.77 -13.52
N ILE A 87 1.70 4.03 -13.14
CA ILE A 87 2.77 3.03 -13.18
C ILE A 87 2.38 1.82 -12.35
N VAL A 88 1.93 2.05 -11.12
CA VAL A 88 1.55 0.97 -10.19
C VAL A 88 0.31 0.23 -10.68
N GLY A 89 -0.73 0.95 -11.08
CA GLY A 89 -1.98 0.37 -11.55
C GLY A 89 -1.82 -0.45 -12.84
N PHE A 90 -0.99 0.00 -13.78
CA PHE A 90 -0.78 -0.73 -15.04
C PHE A 90 0.21 -1.89 -14.87
N ALA A 91 1.37 -1.64 -14.26
CA ALA A 91 2.43 -2.65 -14.16
C ALA A 91 2.13 -3.73 -13.10
N TYR A 92 1.36 -3.38 -12.06
CA TYR A 92 1.09 -4.27 -10.93
C TYR A 92 -0.40 -4.46 -10.63
N GLY A 93 -1.32 -3.95 -11.47
CA GLY A 93 -2.76 -4.11 -11.24
C GLY A 93 -3.22 -5.57 -11.10
N GLY A 94 -2.49 -6.51 -11.70
CA GLY A 94 -2.73 -7.94 -11.56
C GLY A 94 -2.65 -8.47 -10.12
N ILE A 95 -1.94 -7.80 -9.20
CA ILE A 95 -1.86 -8.25 -7.80
C ILE A 95 -3.23 -8.19 -7.11
N VAL A 96 -4.17 -7.35 -7.57
CA VAL A 96 -5.51 -7.24 -6.99
C VAL A 96 -6.22 -8.59 -6.94
N TRP A 97 -5.96 -9.51 -7.87
CA TRP A 97 -6.52 -10.86 -7.84
C TRP A 97 -6.05 -11.70 -6.64
N GLY A 98 -4.93 -11.34 -6.02
CA GLY A 98 -4.41 -11.99 -4.82
C GLY A 98 -5.22 -11.73 -3.55
N VAL A 99 -6.22 -10.84 -3.59
CA VAL A 99 -7.18 -10.66 -2.47
C VAL A 99 -8.30 -11.71 -2.46
N LEU A 100 -8.34 -12.61 -3.45
CA LEU A 100 -9.37 -13.64 -3.53
C LEU A 100 -8.93 -14.92 -2.80
N PRO A 101 -9.85 -15.65 -2.13
CA PRO A 101 -9.57 -16.89 -1.42
C PRO A 101 -9.46 -18.10 -2.35
N ASN A 102 -8.71 -17.98 -3.45
CA ASN A 102 -8.63 -19.00 -4.51
C ASN A 102 -7.29 -19.77 -4.53
N GLN A 103 -6.34 -19.39 -3.69
CA GLN A 103 -5.00 -19.99 -3.66
C GLN A 103 -4.68 -20.56 -2.27
N ARG A 104 -4.52 -21.89 -2.20
CA ARG A 104 -4.17 -22.58 -0.95
C ARG A 104 -2.78 -22.16 -0.47
N GLY A 105 -2.67 -21.86 0.83
CA GLY A 105 -1.40 -21.50 1.48
C GLY A 105 -1.01 -20.02 1.34
N ILE A 106 -1.83 -19.20 0.69
CA ILE A 106 -1.68 -17.74 0.63
C ILE A 106 -2.70 -17.09 1.57
N SER A 107 -2.25 -16.15 2.39
CA SER A 107 -3.12 -15.31 3.22
C SER A 107 -3.75 -14.21 2.34
N TRP A 108 -4.92 -14.50 1.75
CA TRP A 108 -5.66 -13.49 0.98
C TRP A 108 -6.20 -12.38 1.90
N GLU A 109 -6.47 -12.71 3.17
CA GLU A 109 -6.84 -11.74 4.20
C GLU A 109 -5.73 -10.71 4.38
N GLY A 110 -4.46 -11.16 4.47
CA GLY A 110 -3.30 -10.26 4.57
C GLY A 110 -3.18 -9.32 3.36
N HIS A 111 -3.41 -9.84 2.15
CA HIS A 111 -3.43 -9.00 0.95
C HIS A 111 -4.57 -7.96 0.96
N LEU A 112 -5.78 -8.39 1.33
CA LEU A 112 -6.94 -7.50 1.41
C LEU A 112 -6.71 -6.41 2.46
N PHE A 113 -6.36 -6.78 3.69
CA PHE A 113 -6.18 -5.84 4.78
C PHE A 113 -4.95 -4.96 4.59
N GLY A 114 -3.89 -5.48 3.98
CA GLY A 114 -2.74 -4.67 3.55
C GLY A 114 -3.17 -3.57 2.60
N MET A 115 -3.89 -3.93 1.51
CA MET A 115 -4.37 -2.97 0.52
C MET A 115 -5.30 -1.90 1.13
N LEU A 116 -6.24 -2.33 1.97
CA LEU A 116 -7.14 -1.41 2.66
C LEU A 116 -6.40 -0.50 3.64
N ALA A 117 -5.47 -1.03 4.43
CA ALA A 117 -4.64 -0.26 5.34
C ALA A 117 -3.85 0.81 4.58
N GLY A 118 -3.23 0.45 3.46
CA GLY A 118 -2.55 1.39 2.57
C GLY A 118 -3.43 2.55 2.12
N GLY A 119 -4.64 2.25 1.63
CA GLY A 119 -5.60 3.25 1.22
C GLY A 119 -6.06 4.17 2.37
N VAL A 120 -6.30 3.60 3.55
CA VAL A 120 -6.66 4.37 4.76
C VAL A 120 -5.50 5.28 5.19
N VAL A 121 -4.28 4.76 5.24
CA VAL A 121 -3.08 5.55 5.58
C VAL A 121 -2.87 6.69 4.58
N ALA A 122 -3.07 6.45 3.28
CA ALA A 122 -3.04 7.50 2.27
C ALA A 122 -4.09 8.57 2.54
N TYR A 123 -5.35 8.19 2.78
CA TYR A 123 -6.41 9.13 3.12
C TYR A 123 -6.04 10.03 4.31
N TRP A 124 -5.39 9.46 5.34
CA TRP A 124 -5.06 10.19 6.55
C TRP A 124 -3.85 11.10 6.38
N LEU A 125 -2.75 10.59 5.82
CA LEU A 125 -1.49 11.34 5.70
C LEU A 125 -1.55 12.34 4.54
N VAL A 126 -2.02 11.88 3.38
CA VAL A 126 -2.06 12.69 2.16
C VAL A 126 -3.25 13.65 2.17
N GLY A 127 -4.42 13.20 2.63
CA GLY A 127 -5.60 14.06 2.72
C GLY A 127 -5.39 15.27 3.64
N LYS A 128 -4.67 15.10 4.77
CA LYS A 128 -4.26 16.21 5.65
C LYS A 128 -3.34 17.19 4.93
N SER A 129 -2.33 16.69 4.21
CA SER A 129 -1.39 17.54 3.46
C SER A 129 -2.10 18.38 2.40
N VAL A 130 -2.97 17.78 1.59
CA VAL A 130 -3.74 18.47 0.54
C VAL A 130 -4.66 19.54 1.15
N LYS A 131 -5.31 19.25 2.27
CA LYS A 131 -6.18 20.21 2.96
C LYS A 131 -5.40 21.43 3.45
N GLU A 132 -4.22 21.22 4.03
CA GLU A 132 -3.36 22.29 4.52
C GLU A 132 -2.82 23.17 3.38
N GLU A 133 -2.39 22.56 2.28
CA GLU A 133 -1.96 23.28 1.07
C GLU A 133 -3.07 24.17 0.50
N ASN A 134 -4.30 23.63 0.38
CA ASN A 134 -5.45 24.39 -0.10
C ASN A 134 -5.81 25.55 0.83
N ARG A 135 -5.70 25.34 2.16
CA ARG A 135 -5.95 26.39 3.15
C ARG A 135 -4.94 27.52 3.01
N GLN A 136 -3.67 27.21 2.82
CA GLN A 136 -2.60 28.21 2.64
C GLN A 136 -2.82 29.03 1.36
N ARG A 137 -3.21 28.39 0.25
CA ARG A 137 -3.55 29.07 -1.01
C ARG A 137 -4.75 30.01 -0.91
N ALA A 138 -5.67 29.76 0.02
CA ALA A 138 -6.87 30.56 0.20
C ALA A 138 -6.64 31.81 1.08
N LEU A 139 -5.50 31.92 1.77
CA LEU A 139 -5.18 33.09 2.58
C LEU A 139 -4.67 34.23 1.68
N PRO A 140 -5.11 35.49 1.87
CA PRO A 140 -4.61 36.62 1.10
C PRO A 140 -3.11 36.81 1.36
N SER A 141 -2.32 36.95 0.29
CA SER A 141 -0.92 37.36 0.38
C SER A 141 -0.86 38.81 0.87
N GLY A 142 -0.56 38.99 2.15
CA GLY A 142 -0.41 40.30 2.79
C GLY A 142 0.78 41.10 2.26
#